data_AF-A0A504JGH3-F1
#
_entry.id   AF-A0A504JGH3-F1
#
_cell.length_a   1.000
_cell.length_b   1.000
_cell.length_c   1.000
_cell.angle_alpha   90.00
_cell.angle_beta   90.00
_cell.angle_gamma   90.00
#
_symmetry.space_group_name_H-M   'P 1'
#
loop_
_entity.id
_entity.type
_entity.pdbx_description
1 polymer ?
#
loop_
_entity_poly.entity_id
_entity_poly.type
_entity_poly.pdbx_seq_one_letter_code
_entity_poly.pdbx_strand_id
1 'polypeptide(L)'
;MGDTRRVKDDLNRGSNDMSTAVIEAFELLNAGTRKHYRGAGDTSTAARERAAREAGISPAQAERLWKRWRTMASVDGDVYRALRNRYWHLCAWVENAAAAMEREQREIEESNAVDQGHPAMGGGMAGASRGSSEQEMR
;
A
#
# COMPACT_ATOMS: atom_id res chain seq x y z
N MET A 1 44.13 -38.30 -13.01
CA MET A 1 42.75 -38.47 -12.51
C MET A 1 42.37 -37.20 -11.78
N GLY A 2 41.54 -36.35 -12.41
CA GLY A 2 41.19 -35.03 -11.89
C GLY A 2 40.24 -35.12 -10.70
N ASP A 3 40.54 -34.35 -9.66
CA ASP A 3 39.85 -34.36 -8.37
C ASP A 3 38.40 -33.88 -8.51
N THR A 4 37.46 -34.83 -8.56
CA THR A 4 36.01 -34.58 -8.67
C THR A 4 35.40 -34.00 -7.41
N ARG A 5 36.17 -33.87 -6.32
CA ARG A 5 35.70 -33.27 -5.06
C ARG A 5 35.45 -31.77 -5.18
N ARG A 6 36.24 -31.06 -5.99
CA ARG A 6 36.13 -29.60 -6.14
C ARG A 6 34.81 -29.15 -6.77
N VAL A 7 34.28 -29.95 -7.70
CA VAL A 7 33.00 -29.64 -8.39
C VAL A 7 31.80 -29.81 -7.46
N LYS A 8 31.87 -30.73 -6.48
CA LYS A 8 30.79 -30.93 -5.51
C LYS A 8 30.73 -29.82 -4.45
N ASP A 9 31.89 -29.29 -4.03
CA ASP A 9 31.93 -28.19 -3.07
C ASP A 9 31.37 -26.88 -3.66
N ASP A 10 31.63 -26.59 -4.94
CA ASP A 10 31.11 -25.37 -5.59
C ASP A 10 29.59 -25.43 -5.81
N LEU A 11 28.99 -26.62 -5.94
CA LEU A 11 27.54 -26.81 -5.98
C LEU A 11 26.87 -26.68 -4.59
N ASN A 12 27.59 -26.99 -3.51
CA ASN A 12 27.10 -26.91 -2.13
C ASN A 12 27.37 -25.55 -1.46
N ARG A 13 28.19 -24.71 -2.09
CA ARG A 13 28.46 -23.33 -1.65
C ARG A 13 27.34 -22.33 -2.01
N GLY A 14 26.16 -22.81 -2.41
CA GLY A 14 24.90 -22.06 -2.38
C GLY A 14 24.24 -22.10 -0.99
N SER A 15 25.06 -22.01 0.06
CA SER A 15 24.64 -22.16 1.46
C SER A 15 23.80 -20.95 1.91
N ASN A 16 22.51 -21.20 2.13
CA ASN A 16 21.59 -20.41 2.96
C ASN A 16 21.20 -18.98 2.54
N ASP A 17 21.57 -18.51 1.35
CA ASP A 17 20.93 -17.32 0.80
C ASP A 17 19.49 -17.67 0.42
N MET A 18 18.56 -17.32 1.30
CA MET A 18 17.13 -17.36 1.01
C MET A 18 16.88 -16.71 -0.34
N SER A 19 16.26 -17.46 -1.27
CA SER A 19 16.01 -16.96 -2.62
C SER A 19 15.23 -15.65 -2.54
N THR A 20 15.81 -14.57 -3.07
CA THR A 20 15.18 -13.24 -3.11
C THR A 20 13.78 -13.30 -3.70
N ALA A 21 13.57 -14.15 -4.71
CA ALA A 21 12.27 -14.37 -5.35
C ALA A 21 11.22 -14.96 -4.38
N VAL A 22 11.61 -15.78 -3.41
CA VAL A 22 10.70 -16.33 -2.40
C VAL A 22 10.28 -15.24 -1.40
N ILE A 23 11.23 -14.42 -0.96
CA ILE A 23 10.97 -13.30 -0.06
C ILE A 23 10.03 -12.31 -0.75
N GLU A 24 10.36 -11.91 -1.98
CA GLU A 24 9.55 -11.00 -2.76
C GLU A 24 8.15 -11.58 -3.03
N ALA A 25 8.04 -12.85 -3.44
CA ALA A 25 6.74 -13.50 -3.60
C ALA A 25 5.89 -13.45 -2.32
N PHE A 26 6.50 -13.68 -1.16
CA PHE A 26 5.81 -13.58 0.12
C PHE A 26 5.33 -12.16 0.41
N GLU A 27 6.16 -11.15 0.16
CA GLU A 27 5.80 -9.74 0.35
C GLU A 27 4.67 -9.29 -0.59
N LEU A 28 4.73 -9.68 -1.86
CA LEU A 28 3.70 -9.41 -2.86
C LEU A 28 2.36 -10.05 -2.44
N LEU A 29 2.38 -11.30 -1.98
CA LEU A 29 1.20 -11.97 -1.44
C LEU A 29 0.68 -11.26 -0.19
N ASN A 30 1.55 -10.79 0.70
CA ASN A 30 1.17 -10.10 1.93
C ASN A 30 0.54 -8.72 1.63
N ALA A 31 1.06 -7.99 0.64
CA ALA A 31 0.45 -6.74 0.18
C ALA A 31 -0.98 -6.97 -0.33
N GLY A 32 -1.19 -8.01 -1.15
CA GLY A 32 -2.52 -8.43 -1.59
C GLY A 32 -3.44 -8.82 -0.42
N THR A 33 -2.94 -9.60 0.54
CA THR A 33 -3.68 -9.99 1.74
C THR A 33 -4.15 -8.77 2.54
N ARG A 34 -3.27 -7.78 2.75
CA ARG A 34 -3.62 -6.54 3.47
C ARG A 34 -4.71 -5.75 2.74
N LYS A 35 -4.60 -5.60 1.42
CA LYS A 35 -5.62 -4.95 0.59
C LYS A 35 -6.99 -5.66 0.71
N HIS A 36 -7.01 -6.98 0.82
CA HIS A 36 -8.26 -7.74 0.94
C HIS A 36 -8.80 -7.87 2.35
N TYR A 37 -8.04 -7.47 3.38
CA TYR A 37 -8.50 -7.57 4.76
C TYR A 37 -9.64 -6.58 5.02
N ARG A 38 -10.80 -7.07 5.46
CA ARG A 38 -12.05 -6.29 5.62
C ARG A 38 -12.23 -5.68 7.01
N GLY A 39 -11.30 -5.91 7.94
CA GLY A 39 -11.38 -5.40 9.31
C GLY A 39 -11.90 -6.42 10.33
N ALA A 40 -12.54 -5.94 11.40
CA ALA A 40 -12.93 -6.77 12.54
C ALA A 40 -13.94 -7.87 12.14
N GLY A 41 -13.61 -9.12 12.47
CA GLY A 41 -14.41 -10.31 12.10
C GLY A 41 -13.92 -11.05 10.85
N ASP A 42 -12.97 -10.46 10.10
CA ASP A 42 -12.29 -11.12 9.00
C ASP A 42 -11.01 -11.82 9.47
N THR A 43 -10.51 -12.78 8.69
CA THR A 43 -9.26 -13.48 9.00
C THR A 43 -8.20 -13.20 7.94
N SER A 44 -6.93 -13.13 8.36
CA SER A 44 -5.80 -13.00 7.44
C SER A 44 -5.73 -14.17 6.46
N THR A 45 -6.12 -15.38 6.88
CA THR A 45 -6.23 -16.56 6.02
C THR A 45 -7.28 -16.37 4.92
N ALA A 46 -8.49 -15.91 5.26
CA ALA A 46 -9.54 -15.64 4.27
C ALA A 46 -9.17 -14.49 3.32
N ALA A 47 -8.49 -13.46 3.83
CA ALA A 47 -7.96 -12.37 3.01
C ALA A 47 -6.86 -12.86 2.04
N ARG A 48 -5.96 -13.73 2.51
CA ARG A 48 -4.94 -14.37 1.67
C ARG A 48 -5.56 -15.21 0.56
N GLU A 49 -6.59 -16.00 0.87
CA GLU A 49 -7.27 -16.79 -0.17
C GLU A 49 -7.92 -15.92 -1.24
N ARG A 50 -8.51 -14.78 -0.83
CA ARG A 50 -9.04 -13.80 -1.78
C ARG A 50 -7.92 -13.20 -2.63
N ALA A 51 -6.81 -12.80 -2.02
CA ALA A 51 -5.64 -12.31 -2.73
C ALA A 51 -5.07 -13.35 -3.73
N ALA A 52 -5.01 -14.62 -3.32
CA ALA A 52 -4.55 -15.72 -4.16
C ALA A 52 -5.44 -15.93 -5.38
N ARG A 53 -6.76 -16.00 -5.17
CA ARG A 53 -7.74 -16.13 -6.27
C ARG A 53 -7.69 -14.94 -7.21
N GLU A 54 -7.54 -13.73 -6.67
CA GLU A 54 -7.42 -12.50 -7.47
C GLU A 54 -6.12 -12.46 -8.28
N ALA A 55 -5.03 -12.99 -7.74
CA ALA A 55 -3.75 -13.13 -8.44
C ALA A 55 -3.71 -14.32 -9.42
N GLY A 56 -4.73 -15.18 -9.44
CA GLY A 56 -4.77 -16.36 -10.32
C GLY A 56 -3.92 -17.54 -9.86
N ILE A 57 -3.55 -17.60 -8.57
CA ILE A 57 -2.83 -18.74 -7.99
C ILE A 57 -3.75 -19.55 -7.07
N SER A 58 -3.45 -20.84 -6.90
CA SER A 58 -4.28 -21.69 -6.03
C SER A 58 -4.12 -21.30 -4.54
N PRO A 59 -5.18 -21.43 -3.72
CA PRO A 59 -5.09 -21.25 -2.27
C PRO A 59 -4.00 -22.10 -1.61
N ALA A 60 -3.78 -23.32 -2.11
CA ALA A 60 -2.75 -24.23 -1.60
C ALA A 60 -1.32 -23.72 -1.90
N GLN A 61 -1.07 -23.17 -3.10
CA GLN A 61 0.21 -22.54 -3.43
C GLN A 61 0.47 -21.32 -2.54
N ALA A 62 -0.54 -20.45 -2.38
CA ALA A 62 -0.46 -19.28 -1.51
C ALA A 62 -0.23 -19.68 -0.05
N GLU A 63 -0.90 -20.73 0.44
CA GLU A 63 -0.67 -21.24 1.79
C GLU A 63 0.73 -21.80 2.00
N ARG A 64 1.21 -22.60 1.04
CA ARG A 64 2.56 -23.16 1.08
C ARG A 64 3.59 -22.03 1.17
N LEU A 65 3.47 -21.01 0.32
CA LEU A 65 4.34 -19.85 0.34
C LEU A 65 4.25 -19.14 1.69
N TRP A 66 3.03 -18.83 2.15
CA TRP A 66 2.81 -18.12 3.42
C TRP A 66 3.44 -18.81 4.63
N LYS A 67 3.32 -20.13 4.72
CA LYS A 67 3.82 -20.91 5.87
C LYS A 67 5.30 -21.23 5.78
N ARG A 68 5.84 -21.43 4.58
CA ARG A 68 7.18 -22.00 4.37
C ARG A 68 8.16 -21.07 3.67
N TRP A 69 7.80 -19.82 3.38
CA TRP A 69 8.70 -18.89 2.68
C TRP A 69 10.07 -18.77 3.34
N ARG A 70 10.19 -18.90 4.68
CA ARG A 70 11.48 -18.82 5.40
C ARG A 70 12.42 -20.01 5.19
N THR A 71 11.91 -21.13 4.69
CA THR A 71 12.68 -22.37 4.49
C THR A 71 12.62 -22.87 3.06
N MET A 72 11.93 -22.15 2.18
CA MET A 72 11.83 -22.47 0.77
C MET A 72 13.08 -22.01 0.02
N ALA A 73 13.74 -22.94 -0.67
CA ALA A 73 14.88 -22.65 -1.53
C ALA A 73 14.48 -21.89 -2.80
N SER A 74 13.26 -22.11 -3.32
CA SER A 74 12.74 -21.45 -4.51
C SER A 74 11.21 -21.43 -4.52
N VAL A 75 10.66 -20.51 -5.31
CA VAL A 75 9.23 -20.43 -5.64
C VAL A 75 9.05 -20.78 -7.12
N ASP A 76 7.89 -21.32 -7.45
CA ASP A 76 7.50 -21.53 -8.84
C ASP A 76 7.46 -20.18 -9.58
N GLY A 77 8.12 -20.12 -10.75
CA GLY A 77 8.23 -18.91 -11.55
C GLY A 77 6.87 -18.36 -12.00
N ASP A 78 5.90 -19.23 -12.28
CA ASP A 78 4.55 -18.79 -12.66
C ASP A 78 3.80 -18.19 -11.47
N VAL A 79 3.96 -18.77 -10.28
CA VAL A 79 3.40 -18.22 -9.04
C VAL A 79 4.00 -16.84 -8.75
N TYR A 80 5.31 -16.71 -8.87
CA TYR A 80 5.99 -15.42 -8.69
C TYR A 80 5.51 -14.38 -9.70
N ARG A 81 5.45 -14.73 -10.99
CA ARG A 81 5.01 -13.82 -12.05
C ARG A 81 3.57 -13.37 -11.85
N ALA A 82 2.68 -14.29 -11.48
CA ALA A 82 1.28 -13.98 -11.20
C ALA A 82 1.13 -12.98 -10.03
N LEU A 83 1.84 -13.21 -8.93
CA LEU A 83 1.85 -12.30 -7.77
C LEU A 83 2.43 -10.92 -8.14
N ARG A 84 3.54 -10.89 -8.89
CA ARG A 84 4.17 -9.64 -9.33
C ARG A 84 3.23 -8.84 -10.22
N ASN A 85 2.63 -9.45 -11.24
CA ASN A 85 1.69 -8.76 -12.12
C ASN A 85 0.51 -8.19 -11.33
N ARG A 86 -0.03 -8.95 -10.37
CA ARG A 86 -1.13 -8.45 -9.53
C ARG A 86 -0.73 -7.24 -8.69
N TYR A 87 0.48 -7.26 -8.13
CA TYR A 87 1.01 -6.14 -7.37
C TYR A 87 1.19 -4.89 -8.24
N TRP A 88 1.68 -5.03 -9.47
CA TRP A 88 1.80 -3.91 -10.41
C TRP A 88 0.43 -3.28 -10.71
N HIS A 89 -0.61 -4.10 -10.91
CA HIS A 89 -1.97 -3.61 -11.05
C HIS A 89 -2.48 -2.88 -9.79
N LEU A 90 -2.07 -3.34 -8.61
CA LEU A 90 -2.42 -2.67 -7.35
C LEU A 90 -1.76 -1.28 -7.28
N CYS A 91 -0.47 -1.17 -7.60
CA CYS A 91 0.23 0.12 -7.63
C CYS A 91 -0.42 1.09 -8.61
N ALA A 92 -0.68 0.64 -9.85
CA ALA A 92 -1.33 1.47 -10.87
C ALA A 92 -2.73 1.93 -10.43
N TRP A 93 -3.48 1.08 -9.73
CA TRP A 93 -4.80 1.46 -9.19
C TRP A 93 -4.69 2.57 -8.13
N VAL A 94 -3.71 2.47 -7.23
CA VAL A 94 -3.46 3.48 -6.19
C VAL A 94 -3.02 4.80 -6.80
N GLU A 95 -2.09 4.78 -7.75
CA GLU A 95 -1.62 5.98 -8.45
C GLU A 95 -2.75 6.69 -9.20
N ASN A 96 -3.62 5.92 -9.88
CA ASN A 96 -4.78 6.49 -10.56
C ASN A 96 -5.79 7.10 -9.58
N ALA A 97 -5.99 6.48 -8.41
CA ALA A 97 -6.86 7.02 -7.36
C ALA A 97 -6.30 8.32 -6.78
N ALA A 98 -4.98 8.39 -6.55
CA ALA A 98 -4.30 9.60 -6.10
C ALA A 98 -4.45 10.74 -7.12
N ALA A 99 -4.21 10.45 -8.41
CA ALA A 99 -4.37 11.42 -9.48
C ALA A 99 -5.82 11.93 -9.63
N ALA A 100 -6.82 11.11 -9.29
CA ALA A 100 -8.21 11.54 -9.27
C ALA A 100 -8.49 12.52 -8.12
N MET A 101 -7.99 12.22 -6.91
CA MET A 101 -8.13 13.10 -5.75
C MET A 101 -7.42 14.45 -5.96
N GLU A 102 -6.24 14.46 -6.59
CA GLU A 102 -5.53 15.70 -6.91
C GLU A 102 -6.30 16.58 -7.91
N ARG A 103 -7.00 15.99 -8.88
CA ARG A 103 -7.87 16.73 -9.80
C ARG A 103 -9.05 17.33 -9.07
N GLU A 104 -9.73 16.54 -8.25
CA GLU A 104 -10.86 17.00 -7.44
C GLU A 104 -10.44 18.15 -6.51
N GLN A 105 -9.27 18.04 -5.87
CA GLN A 105 -8.74 19.10 -5.03
C GLN A 105 -8.45 20.38 -5.82
N ARG A 106 -7.88 20.28 -7.02
CA ARG A 106 -7.65 21.44 -7.90
C ARG A 106 -8.96 22.10 -8.32
N GLU A 107 -9.98 21.31 -8.67
CA GLU A 107 -11.32 21.84 -9.03
C GLU A 107 -11.95 22.58 -7.85
N ILE A 108 -11.81 22.07 -6.62
CA ILE A 108 -12.27 22.75 -5.40
C ILE A 108 -11.48 24.05 -5.17
N GLU A 109 -10.16 24.05 -5.34
CA GLU A 109 -9.31 25.25 -5.20
C GLU A 109 -9.66 26.30 -6.26
N GLU A 110 -9.85 25.91 -7.52
CA GLU A 110 -10.29 26.79 -8.60
C GLU A 110 -11.69 27.36 -8.33
N SER A 111 -12.64 26.54 -7.89
CA SER A 111 -13.99 26.99 -7.52
C SER A 111 -13.96 27.98 -6.35
N ASN A 112 -13.15 27.71 -5.32
CA ASN A 112 -13.00 28.60 -4.18
C ASN A 112 -12.27 29.91 -4.55
N ALA A 113 -11.33 29.87 -5.50
CA ALA A 113 -10.66 31.07 -6.02
C ALA A 113 -11.62 31.96 -6.82
N VAL A 114 -12.58 31.37 -7.55
CA VAL A 114 -13.64 32.11 -8.26
C VAL A 114 -14.61 32.76 -7.27
N ASP A 115 -14.93 32.09 -6.16
CA ASP A 115 -15.84 32.61 -5.12
C ASP A 115 -15.21 33.78 -4.31
N GLN A 116 -13.88 33.86 -4.23
CA GLN A 116 -13.15 35.00 -3.66
C GLN A 116 -13.00 36.20 -4.63
N GLY A 117 -13.53 36.09 -5.86
CA GLY A 117 -13.46 37.13 -6.89
C GLY A 117 -14.45 38.30 -6.71
N HIS A 118 -15.34 38.27 -5.72
CA HIS A 118 -16.20 39.41 -5.41
C HIS A 118 -15.48 40.36 -4.43
N PRO A 119 -15.15 41.61 -4.81
CA PRO A 119 -14.65 42.57 -3.84
C PRO A 119 -15.72 42.80 -2.78
N ALA A 120 -15.39 42.48 -1.53
CA ALA A 120 -16.10 42.98 -0.37
C ALA A 120 -15.90 44.50 -0.29
N MET A 121 -16.66 45.24 -1.10
CA MET A 121 -16.77 46.70 -1.07
C MET A 121 -18.21 47.05 -0.70
N GLY A 122 -18.42 47.57 0.51
CA GLY A 122 -19.68 48.25 0.83
C GLY A 122 -19.98 48.50 2.31
N GLY A 123 -19.42 49.58 2.86
CA GLY A 123 -19.94 50.32 4.03
C GLY A 123 -19.56 49.74 5.41
N GLY A 124 -18.82 50.38 6.31
CA GLY A 124 -18.66 51.82 6.55
C GLY A 124 -19.44 52.20 7.81
N MET A 125 -18.80 52.22 8.99
CA MET A 125 -18.92 53.33 9.94
C MET A 125 -17.98 53.16 11.14
N ALA A 126 -17.20 54.21 11.35
CA ALA A 126 -16.39 54.45 12.53
C ALA A 126 -17.25 54.72 13.77
N GLY A 127 -16.71 54.35 14.93
CA GLY A 127 -17.13 54.78 16.27
C GLY A 127 -16.15 54.21 17.30
N ALA A 128 -14.97 54.81 17.46
CA ALA A 128 -14.69 55.79 18.51
C ALA A 128 -14.67 55.20 19.94
N SER A 129 -13.46 54.83 20.38
CA SER A 129 -12.79 55.24 21.63
C SER A 129 -13.55 55.32 22.98
N ARG A 130 -12.84 54.78 24.00
CA ARG A 130 -12.73 55.19 25.43
C ARG A 130 -13.81 54.74 26.43
N GLY A 131 -13.38 53.89 27.38
CA GLY A 131 -13.19 54.30 28.78
C GLY A 131 -14.22 53.86 29.84
N SER A 132 -13.71 53.11 30.83
CA SER A 132 -14.02 53.10 32.28
C SER A 132 -15.45 52.73 32.78
N SER A 133 -15.51 51.65 33.58
CA SER A 133 -15.97 51.57 35.01
C SER A 133 -17.45 51.12 35.10
N GLU A 134 -17.99 50.35 36.04
CA GLU A 134 -17.68 49.71 37.34
C GLU A 134 -18.37 48.32 37.30
N GLN A 135 -17.83 47.23 37.88
CA GLN A 135 -17.89 46.81 39.29
C GLN A 135 -19.29 46.84 39.97
N GLU A 136 -19.63 45.70 40.58
CA GLU A 136 -20.71 45.43 41.55
C GLU A 136 -22.17 45.33 41.04
N MET A 137 -22.67 44.10 40.95
CA MET A 137 -24.04 43.79 41.36
C MET A 137 -24.05 42.64 42.37
N ARG A 138 -24.65 42.99 43.51
CA ARG A 138 -25.10 42.20 44.65
C ARG A 138 -25.59 40.78 44.36
#